data_AF-A0A3D0G4T9-F1
#
_entry.id   AF-A0A3D0G4T9-F1
#
_cell.length_a   1.000
_cell.length_b   1.000
_cell.length_c   1.000
_cell.angle_alpha   90.00
_cell.angle_beta   90.00
_cell.angle_gamma   90.00
#
_symmetry.space_group_name_H-M   'P 1'
#
loop_
_entity.id
_entity.type
_entity.pdbx_description
1 polymer ?
#
loop_
_entity_poly.entity_id
_entity_poly.type
_entity_poly.pdbx_seq_one_letter_code
_entity_poly.pdbx_strand_id
1 'polypeptide(L)'
;MPDQLLFAMEVTLNGLMAGVLYSLVALGFVLIFKASGIFNYAQGVMALFAALTLVGIQDGQVPFSHLINAVFGTDVHHFGWHVPALLAILLTAGVMVLFAWIVERYVLRHLVNQPDIILFMATIGLAYFMEGFGDMMWGADIKKLDVGLPQGINTVIDETTYGWFGYGFFIDNL
;
A
#
# COMPACT_ATOMS: atom_id res chain seq x y z
N MET A 1 1.70 -40.92 -1.40
CA MET A 1 0.40 -40.43 -1.95
C MET A 1 0.65 -40.09 -3.42
N PRO A 2 -0.32 -40.18 -4.34
CA PRO A 2 -0.09 -39.73 -5.72
C PRO A 2 0.21 -38.23 -5.71
N ASP A 3 1.26 -37.81 -6.40
CA ASP A 3 1.74 -36.40 -6.41
C ASP A 3 0.66 -35.40 -6.84
N GLN A 4 -0.30 -35.85 -7.65
CA GLN A 4 -1.49 -35.08 -8.03
C GLN A 4 -2.38 -34.69 -6.83
N LEU A 5 -2.51 -35.55 -5.82
CA LEU A 5 -3.29 -35.22 -4.61
C LEU A 5 -2.56 -34.20 -3.74
N LEU A 6 -1.23 -34.29 -3.66
CA LEU A 6 -0.42 -33.31 -2.94
C LEU A 6 -0.51 -31.95 -3.63
N PHE A 7 -0.29 -31.88 -4.95
CA PHE A 7 -0.48 -30.64 -5.71
C PHE A 7 -1.90 -30.05 -5.59
N ALA A 8 -2.94 -30.90 -5.60
CA ALA A 8 -4.32 -30.42 -5.39
C ALA A 8 -4.52 -29.80 -4.00
N MET A 9 -3.91 -30.39 -2.96
CA MET A 9 -3.94 -29.82 -1.61
C MET A 9 -3.20 -28.48 -1.55
N GLU A 10 -2.04 -28.36 -2.20
CA GLU A 10 -1.28 -27.11 -2.27
C GLU A 10 -2.10 -25.98 -2.88
N VAL A 11 -2.65 -26.19 -4.07
CA VAL A 11 -3.42 -25.17 -4.80
C VAL A 11 -4.68 -24.80 -4.01
N THR A 12 -5.31 -25.77 -3.36
CA THR A 12 -6.49 -25.51 -2.51
C THR A 12 -6.13 -24.67 -1.29
N LEU A 13 -5.00 -24.96 -0.62
CA LEU A 13 -4.55 -24.21 0.55
C LEU A 13 -4.10 -22.80 0.18
N ASN A 14 -3.30 -22.64 -0.88
CA ASN A 14 -2.90 -21.33 -1.39
C ASN A 14 -4.12 -20.50 -1.83
N GLY A 15 -5.06 -21.12 -2.55
CA GLY A 15 -6.31 -20.48 -2.96
C GLY A 15 -7.17 -20.05 -1.77
N LEU A 16 -7.25 -20.88 -0.72
CA LEU A 16 -7.96 -20.54 0.52
C LEU A 16 -7.29 -19.36 1.24
N MET A 17 -5.96 -19.37 1.38
CA MET A 17 -5.21 -18.28 2.04
C MET A 17 -5.40 -16.95 1.30
N ALA A 18 -5.25 -16.95 -0.02
CA ALA A 18 -5.53 -15.78 -0.85
C ALA A 18 -7.00 -15.33 -0.71
N GLY A 19 -7.95 -16.27 -0.75
CA GLY A 19 -9.37 -16.00 -0.60
C GLY A 19 -9.73 -15.35 0.75
N VAL A 20 -9.09 -15.78 1.84
CA VAL A 20 -9.26 -15.18 3.17
C VAL A 20 -8.76 -13.73 3.18
N LEU A 21 -7.61 -13.45 2.57
CA LEU A 21 -7.08 -12.07 2.46
C LEU A 21 -8.05 -11.16 1.71
N TYR A 22 -8.55 -11.58 0.53
CA TYR A 22 -9.53 -10.79 -0.22
C TYR A 22 -10.85 -10.62 0.53
N SER A 23 -11.30 -11.64 1.26
CA SER A 23 -12.53 -11.59 2.07
C SER A 23 -12.41 -10.59 3.23
N LEU A 24 -11.25 -10.54 3.89
CA LEU A 24 -10.99 -9.58 4.97
C LEU A 24 -10.98 -8.13 4.46
N VAL A 25 -10.37 -7.89 3.29
CA VAL A 25 -10.37 -6.58 2.65
C VAL A 25 -11.79 -6.14 2.29
N ALA A 26 -12.58 -7.03 1.69
CA ALA A 26 -13.99 -6.75 1.36
C ALA A 26 -14.83 -6.47 2.62
N LEU A 27 -14.62 -7.23 3.70
CA LEU A 27 -15.32 -7.04 4.96
C LEU A 27 -14.98 -5.68 5.59
N GLY A 28 -13.72 -5.25 5.55
CA GLY A 28 -13.31 -3.91 6.00
C GLY A 28 -14.05 -2.81 5.26
N PHE A 29 -14.16 -2.94 3.93
CA PHE A 29 -14.86 -1.98 3.09
C PHE A 29 -16.35 -1.86 3.43
N VAL A 30 -17.02 -3.00 3.63
CA VAL A 30 -18.44 -3.06 4.01
C VAL A 30 -18.67 -2.49 5.40
N LEU A 31 -17.79 -2.77 6.36
CA LEU A 31 -17.90 -2.23 7.72
C LEU A 31 -17.77 -0.71 7.75
N ILE A 32 -16.83 -0.14 6.97
CA ILE A 32 -16.66 1.31 6.86
C ILE A 32 -17.93 1.95 6.29
N PHE A 33 -18.47 1.39 5.20
CA PHE A 33 -19.71 1.90 4.60
C PHE A 33 -20.88 1.81 5.59
N LYS A 34 -21.03 0.68 6.28
CA LYS A 34 -22.11 0.46 7.26
C LYS A 34 -22.00 1.39 8.47
N ALA A 35 -20.79 1.72 8.92
CA ALA A 35 -20.56 2.58 10.07
C ALA A 35 -20.66 4.08 9.74
N SER A 36 -20.20 4.48 8.56
CA SER A 36 -20.12 5.91 8.17
C SER A 36 -21.30 6.38 7.32
N GLY A 37 -22.05 5.47 6.68
CA GLY A 37 -23.09 5.83 5.71
C GLY A 37 -22.53 6.51 4.44
N ILE A 38 -21.21 6.51 4.29
CA ILE A 38 -20.45 7.35 3.38
C ILE A 38 -19.45 6.46 2.63
N PHE A 39 -19.45 6.54 1.31
CA PHE A 39 -18.46 5.84 0.49
C PHE A 39 -17.30 6.81 0.18
N ASN A 40 -16.12 6.54 0.74
CA ASN A 40 -14.92 7.33 0.44
C ASN A 40 -14.09 6.67 -0.67
N TYR A 41 -14.14 7.23 -1.88
CA TYR A 41 -13.38 6.74 -3.03
C TYR A 41 -11.89 7.07 -2.99
N ALA A 42 -11.47 8.07 -2.18
CA ALA A 42 -10.07 8.45 -2.03
C ALA A 42 -9.27 7.46 -1.17
N GLN A 43 -9.91 6.49 -0.51
CA GLN A 43 -9.26 5.51 0.36
C GLN A 43 -8.08 4.78 -0.32
N GLY A 44 -8.29 4.30 -1.56
CA GLY A 44 -7.23 3.62 -2.31
C GLY A 44 -6.05 4.54 -2.64
N VAL A 45 -6.35 5.78 -3.05
CA VAL A 45 -5.30 6.75 -3.40
C VAL A 45 -4.54 7.27 -2.18
N MET A 46 -5.20 7.38 -1.02
CA MET A 46 -4.53 7.67 0.25
C MET A 46 -3.50 6.58 0.59
N ALA A 47 -3.83 5.31 0.34
CA ALA A 47 -2.88 4.21 0.52
C ALA A 47 -1.73 4.25 -0.51
N LEU A 48 -2.02 4.56 -1.77
CA LEU A 48 -0.99 4.76 -2.80
C LEU A 48 -0.03 5.89 -2.45
N PHE A 49 -0.55 7.03 -2.00
CA PHE A 49 0.24 8.15 -1.53
C PHE A 49 1.16 7.77 -0.36
N ALA A 50 0.65 6.96 0.59
CA ALA A 50 1.45 6.43 1.68
C ALA A 50 2.59 5.52 1.18
N ALA A 51 2.30 4.65 0.22
CA ALA A 51 3.30 3.76 -0.37
C ALA A 51 4.39 4.55 -1.13
N LEU A 52 4.01 5.55 -1.94
CA LEU A 52 4.96 6.43 -2.61
C LEU A 52 5.84 7.20 -1.63
N THR A 53 5.25 7.66 -0.52
CA THR A 53 5.97 8.35 0.55
C THR A 53 6.94 7.42 1.27
N LEU A 54 6.54 6.16 1.51
CA LEU A 54 7.41 5.16 2.12
C LEU A 54 8.61 4.85 1.23
N VAL A 55 8.39 4.53 -0.05
CA VAL A 55 9.50 4.24 -0.97
C VAL A 55 10.38 5.47 -1.16
N GLY A 56 9.78 6.65 -1.28
CA GLY A 56 10.51 7.91 -1.38
C GLY A 56 11.43 8.16 -0.19
N ILE A 57 10.98 7.88 1.04
CA ILE A 57 11.80 8.00 2.26
C ILE A 57 12.85 6.87 2.34
N GLN A 58 12.51 5.65 1.94
CA GLN A 58 13.46 4.51 1.92
C GLN A 58 14.62 4.75 0.94
N ASP A 59 14.32 5.28 -0.25
CA ASP A 59 15.30 5.60 -1.29
C ASP A 59 16.04 6.93 -1.02
N GLY A 60 15.72 7.62 0.09
CA GLY A 60 16.29 8.91 0.45
C GLY A 60 15.96 10.02 -0.56
N GLN A 61 14.90 9.88 -1.34
CA GLN A 61 14.47 10.89 -2.30
C GLN A 61 13.92 12.12 -1.56
N VAL A 62 14.31 13.30 -2.02
CA VAL A 62 13.74 14.55 -1.52
C VAL A 62 12.38 14.77 -2.21
N PRO A 63 11.31 15.11 -1.47
CA PRO A 63 10.03 15.44 -2.09
C PRO A 63 10.21 16.60 -3.08
N PHE A 64 9.59 16.48 -4.26
CA PHE A 64 9.69 17.39 -5.39
C PHE A 64 11.08 17.48 -6.03
N SER A 65 11.93 16.46 -5.89
CA SER A 65 13.27 16.42 -6.50
C SER A 65 13.26 16.79 -7.99
N HIS A 66 12.28 16.30 -8.76
CA HIS A 66 12.14 16.63 -10.19
C HIS A 66 11.84 18.11 -10.45
N LEU A 67 10.95 18.72 -9.65
CA LEU A 67 10.63 20.15 -9.79
C LEU A 67 11.78 21.04 -9.31
N ILE A 68 12.43 20.67 -8.20
CA ILE A 68 13.56 21.41 -7.65
C ILE A 68 14.73 21.34 -8.63
N ASN A 69 15.02 20.17 -9.21
CA ASN A 69 16.08 20.05 -10.21
C ASN A 69 15.74 20.84 -11.49
N ALA A 70 14.49 20.76 -11.98
CA ALA A 70 14.06 21.52 -13.16
C ALA A 70 14.08 23.05 -12.96
N VAL A 71 13.82 23.54 -11.75
CA VAL A 71 13.76 24.98 -11.43
C VAL A 71 15.12 25.54 -11.00
N PHE A 72 15.89 24.80 -10.21
CA PHE A 72 17.17 25.27 -9.64
C PHE A 72 18.41 24.72 -10.36
N GLY A 73 18.27 23.78 -11.30
CA GLY A 73 19.39 23.20 -12.06
C GLY A 73 20.35 22.37 -11.19
N THR A 74 19.86 21.79 -10.09
CA THR A 74 20.66 21.06 -9.10
C THR A 74 20.37 19.56 -9.10
N ASP A 75 21.39 18.71 -9.24
CA ASP A 75 21.28 17.23 -9.26
C ASP A 75 21.08 16.58 -7.87
N VAL A 76 20.17 17.10 -7.04
CA VAL A 76 19.87 16.52 -5.73
C VAL A 76 18.83 15.39 -5.89
N HIS A 77 19.28 14.23 -6.36
CA HIS A 77 18.41 13.08 -6.62
C HIS A 77 18.22 12.17 -5.40
N HIS A 78 19.22 12.11 -4.51
CA HIS A 78 19.19 11.26 -3.32
C HIS A 78 19.92 11.96 -2.15
N PHE A 79 19.26 12.05 -1.01
CA PHE A 79 19.93 12.15 0.27
C PHE A 79 20.49 10.74 0.54
N GLY A 80 21.80 10.53 0.37
CA GLY A 80 22.46 9.21 0.36
C GLY A 80 22.43 8.39 1.67
N TRP A 81 21.34 8.45 2.43
CA TRP A 81 21.06 7.63 3.60
C TRP A 81 19.89 6.70 3.29
N HIS A 82 20.19 5.41 3.14
CA HIS A 82 19.19 4.36 3.25
C HIS A 82 18.67 4.39 4.68
N VAL A 83 17.48 4.96 4.88
CA VAL A 83 16.86 5.02 6.20
C VAL A 83 16.43 3.58 6.54
N PRO A 84 16.81 3.03 7.71
CA PRO A 84 16.35 1.70 8.12
C PRO A 84 14.82 1.59 8.00
N ALA A 85 14.31 0.47 7.47
CA ALA A 85 12.89 0.31 7.13
C ALA A 85 11.93 0.70 8.29
N LEU A 86 12.30 0.40 9.54
CA LEU A 86 11.52 0.82 10.72
C LEU A 86 11.41 2.34 10.88
N LEU A 87 12.50 3.07 10.68
CA LEU A 87 12.53 4.53 10.75
C LEU A 87 11.76 5.15 9.57
N ALA A 88 11.87 4.56 8.38
CA ALA A 88 11.09 4.98 7.22
C ALA A 88 9.58 4.80 7.47
N ILE A 89 9.15 3.68 8.05
CA ILE A 89 7.74 3.45 8.42
C ILE A 89 7.25 4.50 9.44
N LEU A 90 8.02 4.80 10.48
CA LEU A 90 7.64 5.80 11.48
C LEU A 90 7.56 7.22 10.90
N LEU A 91 8.50 7.60 10.04
CA LEU A 91 8.47 8.90 9.36
C LEU A 91 7.27 8.98 8.39
N THR A 92 7.04 7.94 7.59
CA THR A 92 5.86 7.85 6.72
C THR A 92 4.57 7.96 7.52
N ALA A 93 4.46 7.26 8.66
CA ALA A 93 3.31 7.37 9.53
C ALA A 93 3.11 8.82 10.03
N GLY A 94 4.19 9.50 10.42
CA GLY A 94 4.14 10.92 10.79
C GLY A 94 3.67 11.83 9.66
N VAL A 95 4.19 11.63 8.45
CA VAL A 95 3.77 12.37 7.24
C VAL A 95 2.30 12.10 6.92
N MET A 96 1.86 10.84 7.01
CA MET A 96 0.47 10.45 6.75
C MET A 96 -0.49 11.02 7.80
N VAL A 97 -0.11 11.09 9.07
CA VAL A 97 -0.92 11.73 10.11
C VAL A 97 -1.07 13.22 9.84
N LEU A 98 0.03 13.91 9.50
CA LEU A 98 -0.03 15.33 9.15
C LEU A 98 -0.91 15.55 7.91
N PHE A 99 -0.74 14.73 6.89
CA PHE A 99 -1.51 14.79 5.65
C PHE A 99 -2.99 14.53 5.90
N ALA A 100 -3.33 13.47 6.64
CA ALA A 100 -4.70 13.14 7.02
C ALA A 100 -5.35 14.29 7.81
N TRP A 101 -4.62 14.91 8.73
CA TRP A 101 -5.11 16.07 9.47
C TRP A 101 -5.41 17.27 8.56
N ILE A 102 -4.55 17.55 7.57
CA ILE A 102 -4.78 18.61 6.57
C ILE A 102 -6.04 18.30 5.75
N VAL A 103 -6.13 17.08 5.19
CA VAL A 103 -7.28 16.67 4.36
C VAL A 103 -8.58 16.68 5.16
N GLU A 104 -8.55 16.21 6.41
CA GLU A 104 -9.71 16.24 7.30
C GLU A 104 -10.16 17.68 7.56
N ARG A 105 -9.22 18.56 7.93
CA ARG A 105 -9.48 19.96 8.28
C ARG A 105 -10.07 20.74 7.10
N TYR A 106 -9.49 20.60 5.91
CA TYR A 106 -9.82 21.45 4.77
C TYR A 106 -10.90 20.83 3.87
N VAL A 107 -10.94 19.51 3.71
CA VAL A 107 -11.86 18.84 2.78
C VAL A 107 -12.99 18.17 3.54
N LEU A 108 -12.69 17.17 4.36
CA LEU A 108 -13.72 16.29 4.94
C LEU A 108 -14.68 17.03 5.89
N ARG A 109 -14.17 17.99 6.69
CA ARG A 109 -14.98 18.77 7.61
C ARG A 109 -16.10 19.57 6.93
N HIS A 110 -15.92 19.97 5.67
CA HIS A 110 -16.94 20.71 4.91
C HIS A 110 -17.98 19.80 4.27
N LEU A 111 -17.72 18.49 4.19
CA LEU A 111 -18.61 17.50 3.58
C LEU A 111 -19.56 16.84 4.59
N VAL A 112 -19.43 17.17 5.88
CA VAL A 112 -20.29 16.64 6.95
C VAL A 112 -21.73 17.13 6.75
N ASN A 113 -22.69 16.20 6.76
CA ASN A 113 -24.13 16.43 6.51
C ASN A 113 -24.51 16.81 5.07
N GLN A 114 -23.65 16.53 4.08
CA GLN A 114 -24.01 16.69 2.67
C GLN A 114 -24.63 15.40 2.09
N PRO A 115 -25.45 15.50 1.02
CA PRO A 115 -25.96 14.33 0.30
C PRO A 115 -24.83 13.41 -0.20
N ASP A 116 -25.08 12.10 -0.20
CA ASP A 116 -24.11 11.06 -0.56
C ASP A 116 -23.43 11.30 -1.92
N ILE A 117 -24.15 11.86 -2.89
CA ILE A 117 -23.63 12.18 -4.24
C ILE A 117 -22.55 13.26 -4.18
N ILE A 118 -22.71 14.27 -3.31
CA ILE A 118 -21.72 15.35 -3.17
C ILE A 118 -20.43 14.78 -2.57
N LEU A 119 -20.57 13.88 -1.60
CA LEU A 119 -19.43 13.22 -0.99
C LEU A 119 -18.73 12.25 -1.96
N PHE A 120 -19.48 11.53 -2.78
CA PHE A 120 -18.94 10.73 -3.90
C PHE A 120 -18.08 11.60 -4.83
N MET A 121 -18.65 12.69 -5.35
CA MET A 121 -17.93 13.56 -6.29
C MET A 121 -16.71 14.22 -5.65
N ALA A 122 -16.83 14.67 -4.40
CA ALA A 122 -15.74 15.28 -3.67
C ALA A 122 -14.60 14.30 -3.38
N THR A 123 -14.91 13.04 -3.06
CA THR A 123 -13.88 12.03 -2.78
C THR A 123 -13.18 11.54 -4.05
N ILE A 124 -13.87 11.51 -5.19
CA ILE A 124 -13.21 11.30 -6.49
C ILE A 124 -12.31 12.49 -6.85
N GLY A 125 -12.77 13.72 -6.65
CA GLY A 125 -11.95 14.91 -6.88
C GLY A 125 -10.72 14.94 -5.98
N LEU A 126 -10.88 14.57 -4.70
CA LEU A 126 -9.79 14.41 -3.76
C LEU A 126 -8.83 13.30 -4.20
N ALA A 127 -9.34 12.16 -4.66
CA ALA A 127 -8.53 11.06 -5.17
C ALA A 127 -7.61 11.52 -6.31
N TYR A 128 -8.16 12.15 -7.36
CA TYR A 128 -7.35 12.65 -8.47
C TYR A 128 -6.37 13.75 -8.05
N PHE A 129 -6.79 14.64 -7.15
CA PHE A 129 -5.90 15.65 -6.59
C PHE A 129 -4.74 15.01 -5.86
N MET A 130 -5.01 14.00 -5.04
CA MET A 130 -4.00 13.28 -4.27
C MET A 130 -3.04 12.47 -5.13
N GLU A 131 -3.56 11.82 -6.17
CA GLU A 131 -2.77 11.08 -7.14
C GLU A 131 -1.81 12.04 -7.85
N GLY A 132 -2.33 13.11 -8.43
CA GLY A 132 -1.50 14.13 -9.08
C GLY A 132 -0.52 14.82 -8.14
N PHE A 133 -0.90 15.06 -6.88
CA PHE A 133 -0.01 15.61 -5.86
C PHE A 133 1.10 14.61 -5.47
N GLY A 134 0.76 13.33 -5.33
CA GLY A 134 1.70 12.24 -5.07
C GLY A 134 2.73 12.11 -6.19
N ASP A 135 2.27 12.09 -7.44
CA ASP A 135 3.12 12.02 -8.63
C ASP A 135 4.01 13.26 -8.76
N MET A 136 3.49 14.44 -8.43
CA MET A 136 4.28 15.67 -8.42
C MET A 136 5.38 15.66 -7.35
N MET A 137 5.09 15.09 -6.18
CA MET A 137 6.03 15.03 -5.06
C MET A 137 7.08 13.92 -5.24
N TRP A 138 6.69 12.75 -5.73
CA TRP A 138 7.54 11.56 -5.73
C TRP A 138 7.94 11.08 -7.13
N GLY A 139 7.40 11.66 -8.20
CA GLY A 139 7.55 11.16 -9.57
C GLY A 139 6.49 10.09 -9.91
N ALA A 140 6.14 10.00 -11.20
CA ALA A 140 5.17 9.04 -11.74
C ALA A 140 5.80 7.68 -12.11
N ASP A 141 7.07 7.47 -11.76
CA ASP A 141 7.79 6.23 -12.06
C ASP A 141 7.30 5.07 -11.20
N ILE A 142 7.34 3.86 -11.77
CA ILE A 142 6.98 2.64 -11.03
C ILE A 142 8.06 2.36 -9.99
N LYS A 143 7.70 2.48 -8.71
CA LYS A 143 8.59 2.21 -7.59
C LYS A 143 8.38 0.81 -7.03
N LYS A 144 9.47 0.06 -6.85
CA LYS A 144 9.44 -1.23 -6.16
C LYS A 144 9.60 -0.99 -4.67
N LEU A 145 8.59 -1.41 -3.91
CA LEU A 145 8.63 -1.32 -2.45
C LEU A 145 9.31 -2.57 -1.89
N ASP A 146 10.55 -2.43 -1.42
CA ASP A 146 11.23 -3.47 -0.65
C ASP A 146 11.06 -3.18 0.85
N VAL A 147 10.11 -3.88 1.47
CA VAL A 147 9.85 -3.79 2.91
C VAL A 147 10.82 -4.63 3.76
N GLY A 148 11.78 -5.32 3.14
CA GLY A 148 12.70 -6.22 3.84
C GLY A 148 12.03 -7.43 4.49
N LEU A 149 10.75 -7.68 4.16
CA LEU A 149 10.05 -8.91 4.52
C LEU A 149 10.40 -9.99 3.50
N PRO A 150 10.67 -11.23 3.93
CA PRO A 150 10.91 -12.33 3.01
C PRO A 150 9.65 -12.53 2.15
N GLN A 151 9.75 -12.19 0.87
CA GLN A 151 8.71 -12.39 -0.12
C GLN A 151 9.02 -13.66 -0.92
N GLY A 152 8.01 -14.47 -1.21
CA GLY A 152 8.16 -15.74 -1.89
C GLY A 152 8.02 -16.95 -0.96
N ILE A 153 8.52 -18.09 -1.43
CA ILE A 153 8.34 -19.40 -0.80
C ILE A 153 8.67 -19.39 0.70
N ASN A 154 7.72 -19.86 1.49
CA ASN A 154 7.94 -20.19 2.89
C ASN A 154 8.85 -21.42 2.98
N THR A 155 10.15 -21.17 3.13
CA THR A 155 11.19 -22.22 3.20
C THR A 155 10.94 -23.21 4.33
N VAL A 156 10.29 -22.79 5.42
CA VAL A 156 9.96 -23.67 6.55
C VAL A 156 8.86 -24.66 6.15
N ILE A 157 7.83 -24.23 5.44
CA ILE A 157 6.74 -25.09 4.98
C ILE A 157 7.22 -26.02 3.86
N ASP A 158 8.05 -25.50 2.96
CA ASP A 158 8.64 -26.27 1.87
C ASP A 158 9.54 -27.41 2.38
N GLU A 159 10.52 -27.10 3.24
CA GLU A 159 11.47 -28.09 3.78
C GLU A 159 10.78 -29.14 4.66
N THR A 160 9.81 -28.73 5.49
CA THR A 160 9.10 -29.67 6.38
C THR A 160 8.16 -30.59 5.61
N THR A 161 7.47 -30.08 4.59
CA THR A 161 6.60 -30.91 3.74
C THR A 161 7.43 -31.84 2.87
N TYR A 162 8.55 -31.36 2.34
CA TYR A 162 9.49 -32.17 1.58
C TYR A 162 10.03 -33.34 2.42
N GLY A 163 10.38 -33.08 3.68
CA GLY A 163 10.85 -34.10 4.62
C GLY A 163 9.80 -35.14 5.03
N TRP A 164 8.51 -34.77 5.07
CA TRP A 164 7.43 -35.68 5.52
C TRP A 164 6.73 -36.42 4.38
N PHE A 165 6.60 -35.78 3.21
CA PHE A 165 5.80 -36.29 2.09
C PHE A 165 6.61 -36.50 0.80
N GLY A 166 7.90 -36.12 0.76
CA GLY A 166 8.72 -36.15 -0.45
C GLY A 166 8.34 -35.10 -1.49
N TYR A 167 7.45 -34.17 -1.12
CA TYR A 167 6.89 -33.11 -1.94
C TYR A 167 6.96 -31.80 -1.15
N GLY A 168 7.59 -30.77 -1.70
CA GLY A 168 7.67 -29.45 -1.08
C GLY A 168 6.40 -28.66 -1.35
N PHE A 169 5.67 -28.25 -0.32
CA PHE A 169 4.52 -27.36 -0.50
C PHE A 169 5.01 -25.94 -0.73
N PHE A 170 4.81 -25.42 -1.94
CA PHE A 170 5.09 -24.02 -2.27
C PHE A 170 3.96 -23.13 -1.73
N ILE A 171 4.03 -22.82 -0.44
CA ILE A 171 3.16 -21.81 0.19
C ILE A 171 3.91 -20.49 0.23
N ASP A 172 3.33 -19.47 -0.39
CA ASP A 172 3.93 -18.14 -0.47
C ASP A 172 3.79 -17.38 0.86
N ASN A 173 4.87 -16.76 1.32
CA ASN A 173 4.84 -15.79 2.39
C ASN A 173 4.63 -14.40 1.79
N LEU A 174 3.35 -14.11 1.51
CA LEU A 174 2.81 -12.80 1.10
C LEU A 174 3.26 -12.27 -0.27
#